data_AF-A0A7S3V4S3-F1
#
_entry.id   AF-A0A7S3V4S3-F1
#
_cell.length_a   1.000
_cell.length_b   1.000
_cell.length_c   1.000
_cell.angle_alpha   90.00
_cell.angle_beta   90.00
_cell.angle_gamma   90.00
#
_symmetry.space_group_name_H-M   'P 1'
#
loop_
_entity.id
_entity.type
_entity.pdbx_description
1 polymer ?
#
loop_
_entity_poly.entity_id
_entity_poly.type
_entity_poly.pdbx_seq_one_letter_code
_entity_poly.pdbx_strand_id
1 'polypeptide(L)'
;LKVKASTLLVQILRHPSWEAGAKHFATGIARAALPNLRHRNSKVRMASLDLFETSVSVPDREKVRGAGTEAIIDLVGLRDENVLPIAAFYRSDCGTTVNCLAELVTDGNRNVRMRCCDMLSFFICCLPDRYDHIQRLLPYLLSFHTDDCQEIRERALAAIDICGQYYEAENTNDIIEGRQYG
;
A
#
# COMPACT_ATOMS: atom_id res chain seq x y z
N LEU A 1 13.35 -18.81 6.92
CA LEU A 1 14.15 -17.58 7.16
C LEU A 1 13.37 -16.31 6.82
N LYS A 2 12.91 -16.11 5.56
CA LYS A 2 12.18 -14.90 5.12
C LYS A 2 11.02 -14.48 6.03
N VAL A 3 10.10 -15.39 6.36
CA VAL A 3 8.98 -15.10 7.28
C VAL A 3 9.46 -14.55 8.62
N LYS A 4 10.40 -15.25 9.28
CA LYS A 4 10.94 -14.82 10.58
C LYS A 4 11.63 -13.46 10.49
N ALA A 5 12.37 -13.21 9.41
CA ALA A 5 13.03 -11.92 9.19
C ALA A 5 12.01 -10.79 9.03
N SER A 6 10.96 -10.99 8.22
CA SER A 6 9.87 -10.01 8.07
C SER A 6 9.18 -9.73 9.39
N THR A 7 8.83 -10.77 10.16
CA THR A 7 8.20 -10.61 11.47
C THR A 7 9.10 -9.84 12.46
N LEU A 8 10.39 -10.13 12.48
CA LEU A 8 11.34 -9.41 13.34
C LEU A 8 11.44 -7.93 12.96
N LEU A 9 11.54 -7.63 11.66
CA LEU A 9 11.58 -6.25 11.19
C LEU A 9 10.29 -5.49 11.50
N VAL A 10 9.12 -6.13 11.36
CA VAL A 10 7.83 -5.54 11.80
C VAL A 10 7.87 -5.17 13.28
N GLN A 11 8.40 -6.05 14.13
CA GLN A 11 8.52 -5.78 15.57
C GLN A 11 9.45 -4.60 15.86
N ILE A 12 10.59 -4.52 15.17
CA ILE A 12 11.56 -3.42 15.33
C ILE A 12 10.96 -2.09 14.86
N LEU A 13 10.29 -2.07 13.72
CA LEU A 13 9.69 -0.85 13.16
C LEU A 13 8.54 -0.31 14.02
N ARG A 14 7.84 -1.18 14.75
CA ARG A 14 6.78 -0.79 15.69
C ARG A 14 7.31 -0.40 17.07
N HIS A 15 8.60 -0.56 17.33
CA HIS A 15 9.16 -0.27 18.64
C HIS A 15 9.26 1.25 18.87
N PRO A 16 8.57 1.84 19.87
CA PRO A 16 8.47 3.30 20.02
C PRO A 16 9.83 4.00 20.17
N SER A 17 10.78 3.35 20.86
CA SER A 17 12.13 3.93 21.04
C SER A 17 12.95 4.01 19.74
N TRP A 18 12.53 3.30 18.69
CA TRP A 18 13.22 3.27 17.40
C TRP A 18 12.51 4.12 16.33
N GLU A 19 11.37 4.76 16.62
CA GLU A 19 10.59 5.53 15.64
C GLU A 19 11.46 6.55 14.87
N ALA A 20 12.26 7.33 15.60
CA ALA A 20 13.14 8.35 15.03
C ALA A 20 14.21 7.78 14.08
N GLY A 21 14.71 6.56 14.37
CA GLY A 21 15.67 5.87 13.49
C GLY A 21 14.97 5.17 12.32
N ALA A 22 13.82 4.54 12.59
CA ALA A 22 13.05 3.74 11.65
C ALA A 22 12.66 4.53 10.39
N LYS A 23 12.31 5.81 10.54
CA LYS A 23 11.87 6.65 9.40
C LYS A 23 12.91 6.71 8.28
N HIS A 24 14.20 6.66 8.60
CA HIS A 24 15.29 6.74 7.62
C HIS A 24 15.48 5.45 6.80
N PHE A 25 14.99 4.31 7.32
CA PHE A 25 15.11 3.01 6.67
C PHE A 25 13.80 2.51 6.06
N ALA A 26 12.67 3.12 6.44
CA ALA A 26 11.31 2.74 6.07
C ALA A 26 11.15 2.44 4.57
N THR A 27 11.49 3.40 3.70
CA THR A 27 11.37 3.21 2.24
C THR A 27 12.26 2.07 1.72
N GLY A 28 13.50 1.97 2.21
CA GLY A 28 14.43 0.93 1.80
C GLY A 28 13.95 -0.47 2.19
N ILE A 29 13.39 -0.59 3.40
CA ILE A 29 12.83 -1.85 3.91
C ILE A 29 11.55 -2.22 3.14
N ALA A 30 10.67 -1.26 2.86
CA ALA A 30 9.48 -1.48 2.04
C ALA A 30 9.86 -2.01 0.65
N ARG A 31 10.83 -1.37 -0.02
CA ARG A 31 11.35 -1.84 -1.32
C ARG A 31 11.98 -3.23 -1.25
N ALA A 32 12.69 -3.54 -0.17
CA ALA A 32 13.26 -4.88 0.04
C ALA A 32 12.20 -5.98 0.25
N ALA A 33 10.96 -5.61 0.62
CA ALA A 33 9.85 -6.55 0.73
C ALA A 33 9.25 -6.94 -0.64
N LEU A 34 9.35 -6.07 -1.66
CA LEU A 34 8.68 -6.25 -2.96
C LEU A 34 8.99 -7.60 -3.64
N PRO A 35 10.26 -8.08 -3.72
CA PRO A 35 10.52 -9.38 -4.34
C PRO A 35 9.85 -10.55 -3.61
N ASN A 36 9.60 -10.41 -2.31
CA ASN A 36 8.98 -11.45 -1.50
C ASN A 36 7.44 -11.44 -1.60
N LEU A 37 6.83 -10.33 -2.04
CA LEU A 37 5.40 -10.26 -2.35
C LEU A 37 5.00 -11.17 -3.51
N ARG A 38 5.95 -11.54 -4.37
CA ARG A 38 5.74 -12.47 -5.51
C ARG A 38 6.24 -13.88 -5.23
N HIS A 39 6.61 -14.18 -3.98
CA HIS A 39 7.21 -15.46 -3.64
C HIS A 39 6.17 -16.60 -3.76
N ARG A 40 6.58 -17.78 -4.26
CA ARG A 40 5.70 -18.95 -4.46
C ARG A 40 4.91 -19.38 -3.21
N ASN A 41 5.47 -19.21 -2.03
CA ASN A 41 4.84 -19.55 -0.75
C ASN A 41 4.02 -18.38 -0.20
N SER A 42 2.71 -18.57 -0.04
CA SER A 42 1.78 -17.56 0.46
C SER A 42 2.13 -17.04 1.85
N LYS A 43 2.70 -17.87 2.74
CA LYS A 43 3.16 -17.41 4.08
C LYS A 43 4.26 -16.35 3.98
N VAL A 44 5.10 -16.43 2.95
CA VAL A 44 6.15 -15.42 2.69
C VAL A 44 5.51 -14.14 2.16
N ARG A 45 4.54 -14.24 1.26
CA ARG A 45 3.80 -13.08 0.74
C ARG A 45 3.07 -12.34 1.85
N MET A 46 2.33 -13.06 2.69
CA MET A 46 1.64 -12.52 3.87
C MET A 46 2.59 -11.76 4.80
N ALA A 47 3.69 -12.41 5.22
CA ALA A 47 4.66 -11.76 6.10
C ALA A 47 5.35 -10.54 5.43
N SER A 48 5.43 -10.54 4.11
CA SER A 48 5.99 -9.41 3.35
C SER A 48 4.98 -8.28 3.17
N LEU A 49 3.68 -8.57 3.07
CA LEU A 49 2.61 -7.57 3.15
C LEU A 49 2.64 -6.86 4.52
N ASP A 50 2.77 -7.62 5.60
CA ASP A 50 2.90 -7.06 6.96
C ASP A 50 4.12 -6.14 7.10
N LEU A 51 5.26 -6.57 6.54
CA LEU A 51 6.48 -5.77 6.54
C LEU A 51 6.34 -4.51 5.68
N PHE A 52 5.77 -4.65 4.48
CA PHE A 52 5.57 -3.54 3.56
C PHE A 52 4.65 -2.49 4.18
N GLU A 53 3.48 -2.89 4.66
CA GLU A 53 2.55 -2.01 5.37
C GLU A 53 3.22 -1.34 6.55
N THR A 54 3.84 -2.11 7.46
CA THR A 54 4.48 -1.54 8.65
C THR A 54 5.58 -0.55 8.30
N SER A 55 6.34 -0.79 7.24
CA SER A 55 7.39 0.12 6.76
C SER A 55 6.80 1.40 6.17
N VAL A 56 5.72 1.29 5.40
CA VAL A 56 4.99 2.44 4.85
C VAL A 56 4.41 3.30 5.98
N SER A 57 3.87 2.66 7.01
CA SER A 57 3.18 3.31 8.13
C SER A 57 4.09 3.85 9.23
N VAL A 58 5.42 3.75 9.11
CA VAL A 58 6.34 4.37 10.08
C VAL A 58 6.09 5.89 10.09
N PRO A 59 5.82 6.53 11.25
CA PRO A 59 5.52 7.95 11.28
C PRO A 59 6.69 8.83 10.85
N ASP A 60 6.47 9.75 9.91
CA ASP A 60 7.32 10.90 9.65
C ASP A 60 6.58 12.18 10.10
N ARG A 61 6.71 12.50 11.39
CA ARG A 61 5.97 13.61 12.01
C ARG A 61 6.36 14.98 11.47
N GLU A 62 7.60 15.13 11.00
CA GLU A 62 8.11 16.38 10.43
C GLU A 62 7.41 16.70 9.10
N LYS A 63 7.04 15.67 8.34
CA LYS A 63 6.39 15.78 7.04
C LYS A 63 4.91 15.41 7.05
N VAL A 64 4.36 15.05 8.20
CA VAL A 64 2.96 14.61 8.39
C VAL A 64 2.59 13.53 7.36
N ARG A 65 3.37 12.45 7.31
CA ARG A 65 3.19 11.36 6.34
C ARG A 65 3.73 10.02 6.85
N GLY A 66 3.45 8.95 6.12
CA GLY A 66 4.19 7.70 6.30
C GLY A 66 5.61 7.80 5.73
N ALA A 67 6.63 7.44 6.50
CA ALA A 67 8.03 7.54 6.08
C ALA A 67 8.35 6.65 4.87
N GLY A 68 7.65 5.53 4.72
CA GLY A 68 7.85 4.58 3.64
C GLY A 68 6.95 4.78 2.41
N THR A 69 6.10 5.80 2.35
CA THR A 69 5.05 5.93 1.30
C THR A 69 5.59 6.04 -0.12
N GLU A 70 6.83 6.47 -0.32
CA GLU A 70 7.51 6.46 -1.63
C GLU A 70 7.54 5.06 -2.27
N ALA A 71 7.56 4.00 -1.46
CA ALA A 71 7.57 2.62 -1.97
C ALA A 71 6.22 2.18 -2.56
N ILE A 72 5.14 2.95 -2.36
CA ILE A 72 3.83 2.67 -2.95
C ILE A 72 3.91 2.77 -4.49
N ILE A 73 4.71 3.69 -5.03
CA ILE A 73 4.92 3.83 -6.48
C ILE A 73 5.54 2.54 -7.05
N ASP A 74 6.55 2.01 -6.34
CA ASP A 74 7.21 0.76 -6.71
C ASP A 74 6.26 -0.45 -6.62
N LEU A 75 5.36 -0.46 -5.63
CA LEU A 75 4.34 -1.52 -5.45
C LEU A 75 3.34 -1.56 -6.62
N VAL A 76 2.88 -0.39 -7.08
CA VAL A 76 1.97 -0.25 -8.23
C VAL A 76 2.70 -0.44 -9.56
N GLY A 77 4.03 -0.36 -9.57
CA GLY A 77 4.85 -0.43 -10.77
C GLY A 77 4.62 0.75 -11.72
N LEU A 78 4.14 1.89 -11.20
CA LEU A 78 3.85 3.09 -11.96
C LEU A 78 5.14 3.66 -12.55
N ARG A 79 5.05 4.13 -13.79
CA ARG A 79 6.11 4.88 -14.47
C ARG A 79 5.54 6.20 -14.96
N ASP A 80 6.29 7.26 -14.75
CA ASP A 80 6.02 8.51 -15.44
C ASP A 80 6.31 8.31 -16.93
N GLU A 81 5.33 8.63 -17.78
CA GLU A 81 5.36 8.36 -19.23
C GLU A 81 6.60 8.96 -19.93
N ASN A 82 7.24 9.95 -19.33
CA ASN A 82 8.34 10.72 -19.92
C ASN A 82 9.72 10.49 -19.28
N VAL A 83 9.86 9.52 -18.36
CA VAL A 83 11.14 9.26 -17.68
C VAL A 83 11.69 7.90 -18.10
N LEU A 84 12.63 7.91 -19.06
CA LEU A 84 13.40 6.72 -19.42
C LEU A 84 14.73 6.72 -18.64
N PRO A 85 14.99 5.77 -17.74
CA PRO A 85 16.26 5.70 -17.02
C PRO A 85 17.41 5.49 -18.00
N ILE A 86 18.53 6.24 -17.86
CA ILE A 86 19.71 6.06 -18.71
C ILE A 86 20.23 4.61 -18.66
N ALA A 87 20.14 3.97 -17.49
CA ALA A 87 20.56 2.59 -17.32
C ALA A 87 19.70 1.60 -18.15
N ALA A 88 18.47 1.96 -18.55
CA ALA A 88 17.63 1.14 -19.41
C ALA A 88 18.19 0.99 -20.83
N PHE A 89 19.05 1.91 -21.28
CA PHE A 89 19.76 1.78 -22.56
C PHE A 89 20.85 0.71 -22.52
N TYR A 90 21.35 0.35 -21.33
CA TYR A 90 22.49 -0.55 -21.17
C TYR A 90 22.12 -1.90 -20.55
N ARG A 91 20.93 -2.01 -19.98
CA ARG A 91 20.48 -3.17 -19.21
C ARG A 91 19.01 -3.43 -19.50
N SER A 92 18.70 -4.59 -20.09
CA SER A 92 17.34 -4.96 -20.48
C SER A 92 16.39 -5.17 -19.29
N ASP A 93 16.93 -5.43 -18.10
CA ASP A 93 16.20 -5.51 -16.83
C ASP A 93 16.01 -4.13 -16.17
N CYS A 94 16.84 -3.15 -16.53
CA CYS A 94 16.66 -1.78 -16.10
C CYS A 94 15.57 -1.16 -16.97
N GLY A 95 14.41 -0.87 -16.40
CA GLY A 95 13.27 -0.50 -17.24
C GLY A 95 12.00 -1.30 -16.98
N THR A 96 12.11 -2.48 -16.39
CA THR A 96 10.93 -3.31 -16.15
C THR A 96 10.43 -3.07 -14.73
N THR A 97 9.36 -2.28 -14.58
CA THR A 97 8.61 -2.22 -13.32
C THR A 97 7.60 -3.36 -13.31
N VAL A 98 7.46 -4.01 -12.16
CA VAL A 98 6.46 -5.05 -11.96
C VAL A 98 5.37 -4.47 -11.08
N ASN A 99 4.14 -4.49 -11.58
CA ASN A 99 2.97 -4.13 -10.79
C ASN A 99 2.66 -5.28 -9.80
N CYS A 100 3.35 -5.25 -8.66
CA CYS A 100 3.17 -6.26 -7.61
C CYS A 100 1.76 -6.21 -7.04
N LEU A 101 1.13 -5.02 -7.00
CA LEU A 101 -0.23 -4.87 -6.49
C LEU A 101 -1.26 -5.61 -7.35
N ALA A 102 -1.16 -5.53 -8.67
CA ALA A 102 -2.05 -6.27 -9.59
C ALA A 102 -1.98 -7.79 -9.37
N GLU A 103 -0.78 -8.32 -9.12
CA GLU A 103 -0.59 -9.74 -8.80
C GLU A 103 -1.18 -10.11 -7.43
N LEU A 104 -1.11 -9.21 -6.45
CA LEU A 104 -1.63 -9.44 -5.11
C LEU A 104 -3.17 -9.40 -5.04
N VAL A 105 -3.81 -8.48 -5.77
CA VAL A 105 -5.28 -8.41 -5.81
C VAL A 105 -5.90 -9.61 -6.55
N THR A 106 -5.16 -10.24 -7.46
CA THR A 106 -5.58 -11.46 -8.17
C THR A 106 -4.94 -12.74 -7.61
N ASP A 107 -4.35 -12.68 -6.40
CA ASP A 107 -3.60 -13.81 -5.85
C ASP A 107 -4.48 -15.06 -5.68
N GLY A 108 -3.97 -16.22 -6.10
CA GLY A 108 -4.69 -17.49 -5.98
C GLY A 108 -4.96 -17.94 -4.54
N ASN A 109 -4.30 -17.35 -3.54
CA ASN A 109 -4.53 -17.61 -2.13
C ASN A 109 -5.43 -16.52 -1.52
N ARG A 110 -6.65 -16.91 -1.13
CA ARG A 110 -7.63 -16.04 -0.46
C ARG A 110 -7.06 -15.22 0.70
N ASN A 111 -6.20 -15.81 1.53
CA ASN A 111 -5.66 -15.09 2.70
C ASN A 111 -4.72 -13.95 2.27
N VAL A 112 -3.99 -14.11 1.16
CA VAL A 112 -3.14 -13.06 0.59
C VAL A 112 -3.99 -11.91 0.07
N ARG A 113 -5.05 -12.22 -0.68
CA ARG A 113 -6.00 -11.21 -1.17
C ARG A 113 -6.67 -10.45 -0.03
N MET A 114 -7.15 -11.17 0.99
CA MET A 114 -7.75 -10.56 2.19
C MET A 114 -6.78 -9.63 2.90
N ARG A 115 -5.54 -10.07 3.10
CA ARG A 115 -4.50 -9.24 3.72
C ARG A 115 -4.13 -8.02 2.88
N CYS A 116 -4.11 -8.18 1.56
CA CYS A 116 -3.89 -7.08 0.63
C CYS A 116 -5.05 -6.06 0.69
N CYS A 117 -6.30 -6.53 0.78
CA CYS A 117 -7.47 -5.68 1.01
C CYS A 117 -7.30 -4.89 2.30
N ASP A 118 -6.97 -5.53 3.42
CA ASP A 118 -6.73 -4.85 4.70
C ASP A 118 -5.63 -3.78 4.62
N MET A 119 -4.53 -4.07 3.91
CA MET A 119 -3.44 -3.12 3.69
C MET A 119 -3.89 -1.89 2.90
N LEU A 120 -4.62 -2.11 1.80
CA LEU A 120 -5.12 -1.02 0.96
C LEU A 120 -6.11 -0.15 1.73
N SER A 121 -7.04 -0.78 2.45
CA SER A 121 -7.99 -0.11 3.34
C SER A 121 -7.27 0.77 4.36
N PHE A 122 -6.21 0.25 5.00
CA PHE A 122 -5.39 1.05 5.91
C PHE A 122 -4.73 2.24 5.20
N PHE A 123 -4.13 2.03 4.01
CA PHE A 123 -3.47 3.12 3.29
C PHE A 123 -4.43 4.25 2.90
N ILE A 124 -5.63 3.92 2.43
CA ILE A 124 -6.57 4.94 1.97
C ILE A 124 -7.35 5.60 3.13
N CYS A 125 -7.48 4.95 4.29
CA CYS A 125 -8.25 5.49 5.40
C CYS A 125 -7.38 6.11 6.51
N CYS A 126 -6.16 5.62 6.71
CA CYS A 126 -5.38 5.90 7.92
C CYS A 126 -4.03 6.57 7.68
N LEU A 127 -3.48 6.55 6.46
CA LEU A 127 -2.25 7.29 6.19
C LEU A 127 -2.50 8.80 6.27
N PRO A 128 -1.59 9.57 6.89
CA PRO A 128 -1.71 11.03 6.94
C PRO A 128 -1.69 11.65 5.53
N ASP A 129 -0.89 11.09 4.62
CA ASP A 129 -0.75 11.46 3.21
C ASP A 129 -1.62 10.62 2.27
N ARG A 130 -2.73 10.05 2.76
CA ARG A 130 -3.61 9.16 1.96
C ARG A 130 -4.06 9.76 0.62
N TYR A 131 -4.33 11.06 0.56
CA TYR A 131 -4.82 11.74 -0.64
C TYR A 131 -3.80 11.74 -1.77
N ASP A 132 -2.51 11.69 -1.45
CA ASP A 132 -1.44 11.60 -2.44
C ASP A 132 -1.44 10.23 -3.14
N HIS A 133 -2.00 9.20 -2.49
CA HIS A 133 -1.97 7.81 -2.96
C HIS A 133 -3.33 7.25 -3.36
N ILE A 134 -4.44 7.86 -2.94
CA ILE A 134 -5.77 7.30 -3.14
C ILE A 134 -6.10 7.06 -4.62
N GLN A 135 -5.76 8.00 -5.51
CA GLN A 135 -6.07 7.90 -6.95
C GLN A 135 -5.47 6.65 -7.59
N ARG A 136 -4.31 6.21 -7.12
CA ARG A 136 -3.61 5.01 -7.64
C ARG A 136 -3.96 3.74 -6.89
N LEU A 137 -4.44 3.82 -5.64
CA LEU A 137 -4.77 2.65 -4.82
C LEU A 137 -6.25 2.24 -4.90
N LEU A 138 -7.16 3.21 -5.05
CA LEU A 138 -8.60 2.99 -5.06
C LEU A 138 -9.07 2.01 -6.14
N PRO A 139 -8.56 2.02 -7.39
CA PRO A 139 -8.96 1.02 -8.40
C PRO A 139 -8.70 -0.42 -7.96
N TYR A 140 -7.61 -0.66 -7.22
CA TYR A 140 -7.27 -1.98 -6.69
C TYR A 140 -8.22 -2.39 -5.56
N LEU A 141 -8.57 -1.47 -4.67
CA LEU A 141 -9.57 -1.74 -3.63
C LEU A 141 -10.95 -2.03 -4.23
N LEU A 142 -11.37 -1.27 -5.25
CA LEU A 142 -12.63 -1.50 -5.97
C LEU A 142 -12.66 -2.87 -6.64
N SER A 143 -11.53 -3.40 -7.10
CA SER A 143 -11.47 -4.75 -7.69
C SER A 143 -11.95 -5.84 -6.70
N PHE A 144 -11.70 -5.65 -5.40
CA PHE A 144 -12.15 -6.58 -4.36
C PHE A 144 -13.67 -6.58 -4.15
N HIS A 145 -14.42 -5.60 -4.66
CA HIS A 145 -15.88 -5.65 -4.67
C HIS A 145 -16.42 -6.83 -5.49
N THR A 146 -15.64 -7.30 -6.46
CA THR A 146 -15.97 -8.46 -7.30
C THR A 146 -15.24 -9.75 -6.91
N ASP A 147 -14.58 -9.78 -5.73
CA ASP A 147 -13.87 -10.97 -5.25
C ASP A 147 -14.85 -12.14 -5.03
N ASP A 148 -14.40 -13.37 -5.25
CA ASP A 148 -15.20 -14.58 -5.03
C ASP A 148 -15.52 -14.79 -3.53
N CYS A 149 -14.65 -14.30 -2.64
CA CYS A 149 -14.85 -14.36 -1.20
C CYS A 149 -15.73 -13.21 -0.69
N GLN A 150 -16.88 -13.54 -0.11
CA GLN A 150 -17.80 -12.56 0.48
C GLN A 150 -17.15 -11.67 1.53
N GLU A 151 -16.33 -12.25 2.42
CA GLU A 151 -15.65 -11.50 3.48
C GLU A 151 -14.71 -10.42 2.92
N ILE A 152 -14.05 -10.70 1.78
CA ILE A 152 -13.17 -9.72 1.12
C ILE A 152 -14.01 -8.58 0.51
N ARG A 153 -15.15 -8.90 -0.12
CA ARG A 153 -16.07 -7.90 -0.66
C ARG A 153 -16.60 -6.96 0.43
N GLU A 154 -17.02 -7.52 1.57
CA GLU A 154 -17.54 -6.75 2.70
C GLU A 154 -16.49 -5.81 3.29
N ARG A 155 -15.25 -6.28 3.45
CA ARG A 155 -14.14 -5.44 3.93
C ARG A 155 -13.82 -4.30 2.97
N ALA A 156 -13.81 -4.57 1.67
CA ALA A 156 -13.55 -3.54 0.65
C ALA A 156 -14.65 -2.47 0.66
N LEU A 157 -15.92 -2.88 0.73
CA LEU A 157 -17.05 -1.97 0.84
C LEU A 157 -16.98 -1.11 2.11
N ALA A 158 -16.73 -1.72 3.25
CA ALA A 158 -16.59 -0.99 4.51
C ALA A 158 -15.46 0.06 4.45
N ALA A 159 -14.33 -0.27 3.81
CA ALA A 159 -13.23 0.67 3.64
C ALA A 159 -13.60 1.84 2.70
N ILE A 160 -14.35 1.58 1.63
CA ILE A 160 -14.86 2.63 0.73
C ILE A 160 -15.81 3.56 1.48
N ASP A 161 -16.73 3.01 2.29
CA ASP A 161 -17.67 3.80 3.09
C ASP A 161 -16.95 4.69 4.10
N ILE A 162 -15.97 4.13 4.82
CA ILE A 162 -15.14 4.89 5.78
C ILE A 162 -14.36 6.00 5.06
N CYS A 163 -13.74 5.68 3.93
CA CYS A 163 -13.02 6.67 3.13
C CYS A 163 -13.94 7.80 2.65
N GLY A 164 -15.17 7.46 2.22
CA GLY A 164 -16.20 8.41 1.85
C GLY A 164 -16.55 9.34 3.02
N GLN A 165 -16.83 8.77 4.20
CA GLN A 165 -17.15 9.55 5.41
C GLN A 165 -16.03 10.54 5.79
N TYR A 166 -14.76 10.13 5.70
CA TYR A 166 -13.64 11.04 5.94
C TYR A 166 -13.55 12.15 4.90
N TYR A 167 -13.78 11.83 3.62
CA TYR A 167 -13.85 12.86 2.59
C TYR A 167 -14.97 13.86 2.86
N GLU A 168 -16.15 13.41 3.29
CA GLU A 168 -17.27 14.31 3.60
C GLU A 168 -17.02 15.21 4.81
N ALA A 169 -16.40 14.65 5.85
CA ALA A 169 -16.04 15.39 7.05
C ALA A 169 -14.97 16.47 6.77
N GLU A 170 -14.09 16.23 5.80
CA GLU A 170 -12.98 17.14 5.47
C GLU A 170 -13.33 18.15 4.37
N ASN A 171 -14.32 17.85 3.52
CA ASN A 171 -14.75 18.69 2.39
C ASN A 171 -16.23 19.11 2.51
N THR A 172 -16.68 19.39 3.74
CA THR A 172 -18.10 19.61 4.04
C THR A 172 -18.76 20.71 3.19
N ASN A 173 -18.06 21.80 2.90
CA ASN A 173 -18.60 22.91 2.11
C ASN A 173 -18.88 22.48 0.66
N ASP A 174 -17.94 21.80 0.03
CA ASP A 174 -18.05 21.33 -1.36
C ASP A 174 -19.20 20.32 -1.53
N ILE A 175 -19.45 19.49 -0.51
CA ILE A 175 -20.53 18.50 -0.52
C ILE A 175 -21.90 19.13 -0.30
N ILE A 176 -21.99 20.13 0.60
CA ILE A 176 -23.25 20.85 0.80
C ILE A 176 -23.66 21.55 -0.49
N GLU A 177 -22.72 22.21 -1.17
CA GLU A 177 -22.97 22.83 -2.48
C GLU A 177 -23.39 21.78 -3.52
N GLY A 178 -22.66 20.67 -3.62
CA GLY A 178 -22.99 19.59 -4.55
C GLY A 178 -24.36 18.92 -4.31
N ARG A 179 -24.80 18.79 -3.06
CA ARG A 179 -26.11 18.19 -2.71
C ARG A 179 -27.27 19.18 -2.79
N GLN A 180 -27.02 20.49 -2.66
CA GLN A 180 -28.07 21.53 -2.73
C GLN A 180 -28.35 21.99 -4.16
N TYR A 181 -27.36 21.91 -5.06
CA TYR A 181 -27.47 22.39 -6.43
C TYR A 181 -27.36 21.28 -7.51
N GLY A 182 -27.24 20.02 -7.08
CA GLY A 182 -27.17 18.83 -7.95
C GLY A 182 -28.49 18.08 -8.10
#